data_AF-A0A973XC50-F1
#
_entry.id   AF-A0A973XC50-F1
#
_cell.length_a   1.000
_cell.length_b   1.000
_cell.length_c   1.000
_cell.angle_alpha   90.00
_cell.angle_beta   90.00
_cell.angle_gamma   90.00
#
_symmetry.space_group_name_H-M   'P 1'
#
loop_
_entity.id
_entity.type
_entity.pdbx_description
1 polymer ?
#
loop_
_entity_poly.entity_id
_entity_poly.type
_entity_poly.pdbx_seq_one_letter_code
_entity_poly.pdbx_strand_id
1 'polypeptide(L)'
;MESDSPQDTVARDADPRQRAVWHTTLELKPGMVLAKPVSASSGGYATMQLSAGVMLTEETIGQMIVKGLECVAVVNTDPPGEKAYAQVTEQYTARLQQIFGPQPNAHCQALLDALLRRGPMPC
;
A
#
# COMPACT_ATOMS: atom_id res chain seq x y z
N MET A 1 -44.83 -5.70 7.35
CA MET A 1 -43.83 -6.64 7.90
C MET A 1 -42.70 -6.70 6.89
N GLU A 2 -41.82 -5.70 6.96
CA GLU A 2 -40.58 -5.67 6.17
C GLU A 2 -39.54 -6.46 6.94
N SER A 3 -39.16 -7.62 6.39
CA SER A 3 -38.06 -8.43 6.89
C SER A 3 -36.76 -7.83 6.39
N ASP A 4 -36.19 -6.95 7.22
CA ASP A 4 -34.84 -6.44 7.05
C ASP A 4 -33.84 -7.58 7.33
N SER A 5 -33.23 -8.11 6.27
CA SER A 5 -32.16 -9.11 6.38
C SER A 5 -30.83 -8.38 6.57
N PRO A 6 -30.05 -8.67 7.62
CA PRO A 6 -28.74 -8.06 7.81
C PRO A 6 -27.81 -8.55 6.70
N GLN A 7 -27.32 -7.62 5.88
CA GLN A 7 -26.18 -7.90 5.00
C GLN A 7 -24.94 -8.07 5.87
N ASP A 8 -24.58 -9.32 6.16
CA ASP A 8 -23.28 -9.72 6.66
C ASP A 8 -22.20 -9.23 5.68
N THR A 9 -21.69 -8.02 5.94
CA THR A 9 -20.48 -7.52 5.32
C THR A 9 -19.33 -8.22 6.02
N VAL A 10 -19.07 -9.47 5.65
CA VAL A 10 -17.82 -10.14 5.99
C VAL A 10 -16.75 -9.35 5.25
N ALA A 11 -16.10 -8.42 5.96
CA ALA A 11 -14.83 -7.86 5.54
C ALA A 11 -13.90 -9.06 5.36
N ARG A 12 -13.78 -9.52 4.11
CA ARG A 12 -12.75 -10.48 3.71
C ARG A 12 -11.45 -9.90 4.24
N ASP A 13 -10.86 -10.56 5.23
CA ASP A 13 -9.51 -10.25 5.67
C ASP A 13 -8.64 -10.38 4.43
N ALA A 14 -8.36 -9.24 3.80
CA ALA A 14 -7.58 -9.19 2.59
C ALA A 14 -6.19 -9.72 2.97
N ASP A 15 -5.76 -10.77 2.28
CA ASP A 15 -4.46 -11.39 2.51
C ASP A 15 -3.39 -10.27 2.61
N PRO A 16 -2.68 -10.14 3.75
CA PRO A 16 -1.75 -9.04 3.95
C PRO A 16 -0.60 -9.05 2.93
N ARG A 17 -0.41 -10.15 2.20
CA ARG A 17 0.54 -10.30 1.10
C ARG A 17 0.08 -9.59 -0.18
N GLN A 18 -1.24 -9.45 -0.37
CA GLN A 18 -1.87 -8.85 -1.56
C GLN A 18 -2.08 -7.32 -1.42
N ARG A 19 -1.41 -6.70 -0.44
CA ARG A 19 -1.49 -5.24 -0.24
C ARG A 19 -0.84 -4.49 -1.39
N ALA A 20 -1.35 -3.29 -1.63
CA ALA A 20 -0.75 -2.37 -2.59
C ALA A 20 0.73 -2.12 -2.28
N VAL A 21 1.55 -2.13 -3.33
CA VAL A 21 2.98 -1.82 -3.28
C VAL A 21 3.18 -0.40 -3.77
N TRP A 22 4.04 0.36 -3.10
CA TRP A 22 4.39 1.72 -3.52
C TRP A 22 5.61 1.65 -4.41
N HIS A 23 5.47 2.16 -5.63
CA HIS A 23 6.60 2.36 -6.52
C HIS A 23 6.85 3.84 -6.69
N THR A 24 8.12 4.18 -6.81
CA THR A 24 8.50 5.48 -7.36
C THR A 24 8.04 5.55 -8.81
N THR A 25 7.76 6.76 -9.29
CA THR A 25 7.29 6.94 -10.69
C THR A 25 8.32 6.42 -11.72
N LEU A 26 9.60 6.32 -11.33
CA LEU A 26 10.68 5.78 -12.14
C LEU A 26 10.70 4.24 -12.23
N GLU A 27 10.11 3.55 -11.26
CA GLU A 27 10.01 2.08 -11.23
C GLU A 27 8.75 1.56 -11.94
N LEU A 28 7.83 2.47 -12.29
CA LEU A 28 6.60 2.12 -12.98
C LEU A 28 6.88 1.55 -14.36
N LYS A 29 6.12 0.52 -14.70
CA LYS A 29 6.13 -0.10 -16.03
C LYS A 29 4.72 -0.09 -16.61
N PRO A 30 4.60 0.07 -17.94
CA PRO A 30 3.32 -0.14 -18.61
C PRO A 30 2.74 -1.51 -18.26
N GLY A 31 1.42 -1.57 -18.05
CA GLY A 31 0.71 -2.77 -17.64
C GLY A 31 0.49 -2.92 -16.12
N MET A 32 1.21 -2.16 -15.29
CA MET A 32 0.91 -2.09 -13.84
C MET A 32 -0.47 -1.47 -13.61
N VAL A 33 -1.15 -1.82 -12.50
CA VAL A 33 -2.51 -1.34 -12.20
C VAL A 33 -2.49 -0.49 -10.95
N LEU A 34 -3.10 0.70 -10.97
CA LEU A 34 -3.21 1.55 -9.79
C LEU A 34 -4.07 0.88 -8.71
N ALA A 35 -3.55 0.77 -7.49
CA ALA A 35 -4.31 0.32 -6.33
C ALA A 35 -5.04 1.46 -5.62
N LYS A 36 -4.62 2.71 -5.84
CA LYS A 36 -5.24 3.91 -5.26
C LYS A 36 -5.45 4.97 -6.32
N PRO A 37 -6.48 5.83 -6.18
CA PRO A 37 -6.66 6.94 -7.10
C PRO A 37 -5.49 7.91 -7.00
N VAL A 38 -5.17 8.55 -8.12
CA VAL A 38 -4.09 9.52 -8.26
C VAL A 38 -4.65 10.81 -8.82
N SER A 39 -4.33 11.94 -8.19
CA SER A 39 -4.77 13.26 -8.60
C SER A 39 -3.58 14.22 -8.64
N ALA A 40 -3.49 15.04 -9.69
CA ALA A 40 -2.51 16.12 -9.77
C ALA A 40 -3.19 17.45 -10.07
N SER A 41 -2.83 18.49 -9.34
CA SER A 41 -3.32 19.85 -9.55
C SER A 41 -2.18 20.83 -9.82
N SER A 42 -2.44 21.84 -10.64
CA SER A 42 -1.50 22.92 -10.94
C SER A 42 -2.28 24.22 -11.08
N GLY A 43 -1.83 25.28 -10.43
CA GLY A 43 -2.49 26.59 -10.47
C GLY A 43 -3.95 26.58 -9.98
N GLY A 44 -4.29 25.66 -9.06
CA GLY A 44 -5.65 25.52 -8.52
C GLY A 44 -6.60 24.65 -9.35
N TYR A 45 -6.17 24.13 -10.50
CA TYR A 45 -6.98 23.27 -11.37
C TYR A 45 -6.49 21.82 -11.31
N ALA A 46 -7.43 20.87 -11.33
CA ALA A 46 -7.10 19.46 -11.54
C ALA A 46 -6.58 19.29 -12.97
N THR A 47 -5.35 18.80 -13.11
CA THR A 47 -4.69 18.59 -14.41
C THR A 47 -4.47 17.12 -14.73
N MET A 48 -4.75 16.22 -13.78
CA MET A 48 -4.76 14.78 -13.96
C MET A 48 -5.64 14.15 -12.88
N GLN A 49 -6.46 13.17 -13.26
CA GLN A 49 -7.24 12.35 -12.33
C GLN A 49 -7.28 10.92 -12.87
N LEU A 50 -6.77 9.97 -12.10
CA LEU A 50 -6.77 8.55 -12.44
C LEU A 50 -7.44 7.78 -11.29
N SER A 51 -8.40 6.92 -11.64
CA SER A 51 -9.08 6.07 -10.68
C SER A 51 -8.22 4.87 -10.28
N ALA A 52 -8.48 4.29 -9.11
CA ALA A 52 -7.98 2.95 -8.79
C ALA A 52 -8.50 1.94 -9.84
N GLY A 53 -7.71 0.91 -10.12
CA GLY A 53 -7.98 -0.10 -11.13
C GLY A 53 -7.55 0.27 -12.55
N VAL A 54 -7.09 1.50 -12.79
CA VAL A 54 -6.57 1.91 -14.10
C VAL A 54 -5.22 1.25 -14.37
N MET A 55 -5.08 0.67 -15.56
CA MET A 55 -3.80 0.18 -16.07
C MET A 55 -2.94 1.35 -16.54
N LEU A 56 -1.69 1.37 -16.12
CA LEU A 56 -0.70 2.36 -16.50
C LEU A 56 -0.22 2.08 -17.94
N THR A 57 -0.30 3.11 -18.77
CA THR A 57 0.34 3.18 -20.08
C THR A 57 1.62 4.02 -20.01
N GLU A 58 2.47 3.92 -21.03
CA GLU A 58 3.65 4.80 -21.16
C GLU A 58 3.27 6.29 -21.09
N GLU A 59 2.17 6.67 -21.73
CA GLU A 59 1.67 8.04 -21.70
C GLU A 59 1.26 8.48 -20.29
N THR A 60 0.49 7.65 -19.57
CA THR A 60 0.08 8.00 -18.19
C THR A 60 1.27 8.12 -17.25
N ILE A 61 2.28 7.26 -17.39
CA ILE A 61 3.52 7.33 -16.60
C ILE A 61 4.27 8.62 -16.94
N GLY A 62 4.39 8.96 -18.24
CA GLY A 62 4.99 10.22 -18.67
C GLY A 62 4.28 11.45 -18.09
N GLN A 63 2.95 11.46 -18.06
CA GLN A 63 2.18 12.52 -17.41
C GLN A 63 2.45 12.61 -15.92
N MET A 64 2.52 11.48 -15.20
CA MET A 64 2.86 11.47 -13.77
C MET A 64 4.22 12.09 -13.50
N ILE A 65 5.23 11.78 -14.33
CA ILE A 65 6.58 12.35 -14.22
C ILE A 65 6.53 13.87 -14.44
N VAL A 66 5.89 14.32 -15.53
CA VAL A 66 5.78 15.77 -15.84
C VAL A 66 5.04 16.54 -14.75
N LYS A 67 4.07 15.89 -14.07
CA LYS A 67 3.33 16.48 -12.95
C LYS A 67 4.05 16.37 -11.60
N GLY A 68 5.26 15.81 -11.57
CA GLY A 68 6.09 15.73 -10.37
C GLY A 68 5.56 14.75 -9.33
N LEU A 69 4.81 13.72 -9.74
CA LEU A 69 4.42 12.66 -8.83
C LEU A 69 5.64 11.82 -8.50
N GLU A 70 5.91 11.65 -7.22
CA GLU A 70 7.10 10.92 -6.76
C GLU A 70 6.83 9.42 -6.60
N CYS A 71 5.64 9.06 -6.10
CA CYS A 71 5.27 7.68 -5.78
C CYS A 71 3.78 7.43 -6.02
N VAL A 72 3.44 6.22 -6.47
CA VAL A 72 2.05 5.75 -6.61
C VAL A 72 1.91 4.33 -6.06
N ALA A 73 0.71 4.01 -5.60
CA ALA A 73 0.39 2.66 -5.12
C ALA A 73 -0.16 1.82 -6.27
N VAL A 74 0.46 0.68 -6.56
CA VAL A 74 0.01 -0.29 -7.57
C VAL A 74 -0.47 -1.59 -6.91
N VAL A 75 -1.27 -2.35 -7.64
CA VAL A 75 -1.73 -3.68 -7.23
C VAL A 75 -0.53 -4.63 -7.20
N ASN A 76 -0.37 -5.33 -6.08
CA ASN A 76 0.63 -6.40 -5.99
C ASN A 76 0.14 -7.63 -6.78
N THR A 77 0.72 -7.83 -7.96
CA THR A 77 0.34 -8.93 -8.86
C THR A 77 1.11 -10.22 -8.57
N ASP A 78 2.20 -10.15 -7.80
CA ASP A 78 3.03 -11.29 -7.43
C ASP A 78 3.33 -11.28 -5.92
N PRO A 79 2.32 -11.53 -5.07
CA PRO A 79 2.51 -11.54 -3.63
C PRO A 79 3.46 -12.67 -3.21
N PRO A 80 4.32 -12.46 -2.19
CA PRO A 80 5.23 -13.50 -1.73
C PRO A 80 4.46 -14.74 -1.27
N GLY A 81 5.03 -15.92 -1.50
CA GLY A 81 4.48 -17.17 -0.96
C GLY A 81 4.45 -17.18 0.58
N GLU A 82 3.64 -18.05 1.19
CA GLU A 82 3.42 -18.07 2.65
C GLU A 82 4.71 -18.17 3.44
N LYS A 83 5.62 -19.06 3.04
CA LYS A 83 6.92 -19.25 3.70
C LYS A 83 7.81 -18.01 3.60
N ALA A 84 7.85 -17.39 2.42
CA ALA A 84 8.64 -16.18 2.19
C ALA A 84 8.08 -15.02 3.01
N TYR A 85 6.76 -14.87 3.05
CA TYR A 85 6.12 -13.84 3.86
C TYR A 85 6.38 -14.04 5.35
N ALA A 86 6.26 -15.28 5.86
CA ALA A 86 6.55 -15.59 7.26
C ALA A 86 7.99 -15.21 7.65
N GLN A 87 8.98 -15.54 6.81
CA GLN A 87 10.37 -15.15 7.04
C GLN A 87 10.54 -13.62 7.08
N VAL A 88 9.92 -12.89 6.15
CA VAL A 88 9.97 -11.43 6.13
C VAL A 88 9.30 -10.83 7.36
N THR A 89 8.18 -11.39 7.82
CA THR A 89 7.51 -10.96 9.06
C THR A 89 8.38 -11.17 10.28
N GLU A 90 9.06 -12.32 10.38
CA GLU A 90 9.98 -12.59 11.48
C GLU A 90 11.16 -11.61 11.50
N GLN A 91 11.80 -11.40 10.35
CA GLN A 91 12.89 -10.44 10.20
C GLN A 91 12.45 -9.01 10.54
N TYR A 92 11.26 -8.61 10.09
CA TYR A 92 10.67 -7.30 10.38
C TYR A 92 10.45 -7.10 11.88
N THR A 93 9.80 -8.06 12.55
CA THR A 93 9.56 -8.02 13.99
C THR A 93 10.86 -7.96 14.77
N ALA A 94 11.84 -8.82 14.44
CA ALA A 94 13.15 -8.81 15.08
C ALA A 94 13.86 -7.47 14.91
N ARG A 95 13.76 -6.86 13.74
CA ARG A 95 14.36 -5.54 13.47
C ARG A 95 13.69 -4.43 14.30
N LEU A 96 12.36 -4.45 14.43
CA LEU A 96 11.66 -3.48 15.27
C LEU A 96 12.08 -3.62 16.73
N GLN A 97 12.18 -4.84 17.26
CA GLN A 97 12.66 -5.06 18.62
C GLN A 97 14.07 -4.51 18.84
N GLN A 98 14.95 -4.59 17.85
CA GLN A 98 16.29 -3.97 17.93
C GLN A 98 16.24 -2.44 17.94
N ILE A 99 15.35 -1.83 17.15
CA ILE A 99 15.24 -0.36 17.05
C ILE A 99 14.65 0.23 18.32
N PHE A 100 13.58 -0.37 18.84
CA PHE A 100 12.85 0.13 20.00
C PHE A 100 13.48 -0.30 21.33
N GLY A 101 14.31 -1.34 21.31
CA GLY A 101 14.95 -1.91 22.49
C GLY A 101 13.99 -2.71 23.37
N PRO A 102 14.48 -3.29 24.49
CA PRO A 102 13.69 -4.16 25.35
C PRO A 102 12.65 -3.43 26.21
N GLN A 103 12.79 -2.11 26.41
CA GLN A 103 11.92 -1.30 27.25
C GLN A 103 11.67 0.08 26.60
N PRO A 104 10.86 0.14 25.53
CA PRO A 104 10.46 1.42 24.96
C PRO A 104 9.60 2.21 25.95
N ASN A 105 9.72 3.54 25.93
CA ASN A 105 8.79 4.39 26.67
C ASN A 105 7.36 4.30 26.08
N ALA A 106 6.36 4.86 26.75
CA ALA A 106 4.95 4.73 26.34
C ALA A 106 4.66 5.21 24.91
N HIS A 107 5.30 6.29 24.45
CA HIS A 107 5.13 6.79 23.08
C HIS A 107 5.74 5.84 22.05
N CYS A 108 6.96 5.36 22.34
CA CYS A 108 7.66 4.40 21.52
C CYS A 108 6.94 3.03 21.48
N GLN A 109 6.35 2.58 22.58
CA GLN A 109 5.56 1.35 22.63
C GLN A 109 4.32 1.46 21.72
N ALA A 110 3.58 2.58 21.79
CA ALA A 110 2.43 2.78 20.92
C ALA A 110 2.80 2.75 19.44
N LEU A 111 3.95 3.33 19.07
CA LEU A 111 4.47 3.27 17.71
C LEU A 111 4.91 1.85 17.33
N LEU A 112 5.61 1.13 18.20
CA LEU A 112 6.00 -0.27 17.99
C LEU A 112 4.77 -1.15 17.73
N ASP A 113 3.73 -1.03 18.54
CA ASP A 113 2.48 -1.79 18.38
C ASP A 113 1.75 -1.44 17.07
N ALA A 114 1.80 -0.18 16.65
CA ALA A 114 1.27 0.23 15.36
C ALA A 114 2.04 -0.39 14.19
N LEU A 115 3.37 -0.41 14.27
CA LEU A 115 4.25 -1.00 13.25
C LEU A 115 4.08 -2.53 13.18
N LEU A 116 4.00 -3.23 14.32
CA LEU A 116 3.75 -4.67 14.37
C LEU A 116 2.39 -5.04 13.80
N ARG A 117 1.33 -4.28 14.13
CA ARG A 117 -0.01 -4.47 13.53
C ARG A 117 -0.01 -4.20 12.03
N ARG A 118 0.77 -3.20 11.59
CA ARG A 118 0.93 -2.94 10.16
C ARG A 118 1.67 -4.09 9.47
N GLY A 119 2.73 -4.63 10.07
CA GLY A 119 3.56 -5.67 9.47
C GLY A 119 4.45 -5.16 8.33
N PRO A 120 5.24 -6.05 7.70
CA PRO A 120 6.16 -5.66 6.63
C PRO A 120 5.39 -5.12 5.42
N MET A 121 5.93 -4.05 4.81
CA MET A 121 5.44 -3.55 3.52
C MET A 121 6.15 -4.34 2.42
N PRO A 122 5.42 -4.98 1.49
CA PRO A 122 6.03 -5.55 0.30
C PRO A 122 6.67 -4.41 -0.49
N CYS A 123 7.96 -4.58 -0.80
CA CYS A 123 8.74 -3.69 -1.65
C CYS A 123 8.60 -4.12 -3.12
#